data_AF-A0ABD2X5F8-F1
#
_entry.id   AF-A0ABD2X5F8-F1
#
_cell.length_a   1.000
_cell.length_b   1.000
_cell.length_c   1.000
_cell.angle_alpha   90.00
_cell.angle_beta   90.00
_cell.angle_gamma   90.00
#
_symmetry.space_group_name_H-M   'P 1'
#
loop_
_entity.id
_entity.type
_entity.pdbx_description
1 polymer ?
#
loop_
_entity_poly.entity_id
_entity_poly.type
_entity_poly.pdbx_seq_one_letter_code
_entity_poly.pdbx_strand_id
1 'polypeptide(L)'
;MKPKDVNKSHEKEFLMRYDAMKYSAATTKEKFKVGDKVRISKAKHVFEKGYTPNYTTEIFTINKVVKTHPVTYHLNDYQNQSISGGFYEHEISHANYPDVYLIEKVVKKKNNKLYVKWLGFDESHNSWINKDDYV
;
A
#
# COMPACT_ATOMS: atom_id res chain seq x y z
N MET A 1 31.73 -2.02 25.15
CA MET A 1 32.59 -3.22 25.19
C MET A 1 33.07 -3.49 23.77
N LYS A 2 34.36 -3.77 23.54
CA LYS A 2 34.81 -4.15 22.20
C LYS A 2 34.44 -5.62 21.97
N PRO A 3 34.18 -6.06 20.73
CA PRO A 3 33.77 -7.45 20.46
C PRO A 3 34.72 -8.50 21.04
N LYS A 4 36.02 -8.20 21.08
CA LYS A 4 37.06 -9.07 21.64
C LYS A 4 36.96 -9.32 23.16
N ASP A 5 36.23 -8.45 23.88
CA ASP A 5 36.12 -8.51 25.34
C ASP A 5 34.81 -9.25 25.76
N VAL A 6 34.06 -9.81 24.80
CA VAL A 6 32.80 -10.53 25.03
C VAL A 6 33.05 -11.99 25.44
N ASN A 7 32.42 -12.43 26.52
CA ASN A 7 32.48 -13.80 27.03
C ASN A 7 31.07 -14.29 27.43
N LYS A 8 30.94 -15.57 27.82
CA LYS A 8 29.64 -16.18 28.21
C LYS A 8 28.93 -15.47 29.37
N SER A 9 29.65 -14.83 30.29
CA SER A 9 29.00 -14.14 31.42
C SER A 9 28.19 -12.91 30.99
N HIS A 10 28.51 -12.32 29.83
CA HIS A 10 27.80 -11.18 29.27
C HIS A 10 26.52 -11.60 28.49
N GLU A 11 26.29 -12.89 28.26
CA GLU A 11 25.18 -13.39 27.44
C GLU A 11 23.82 -12.91 27.96
N LYS A 12 23.59 -13.02 29.28
CA LYS A 12 22.35 -12.56 29.92
C LYS A 12 22.15 -11.05 29.77
N GLU A 13 23.22 -10.29 29.92
CA GLU A 13 23.20 -8.83 29.75
C GLU A 13 22.87 -8.44 28.30
N PHE A 14 23.42 -9.15 27.32
CA PHE A 14 23.11 -8.93 25.91
C PHE A 14 21.66 -9.27 25.57
N LEU A 15 21.15 -10.41 26.08
CA LEU A 15 19.75 -10.80 25.89
C LEU A 15 18.81 -9.76 26.50
N MET A 16 19.07 -9.33 27.74
CA MET A 16 18.27 -8.29 28.39
C MET A 16 18.31 -6.96 27.63
N ARG A 17 19.46 -6.55 27.11
CA ARG A 17 19.59 -5.33 26.29
C ARG A 17 18.85 -5.45 24.96
N TYR A 18 18.95 -6.60 24.29
CA TYR A 18 18.27 -6.87 23.03
C TYR A 18 16.75 -6.85 23.22
N ASP A 19 16.25 -7.52 24.25
CA ASP A 19 14.83 -7.52 24.60
C ASP A 19 14.37 -6.11 24.95
N ALA A 20 15.10 -5.39 25.80
CA ALA A 20 14.76 -4.00 26.16
C ALA A 20 14.70 -3.09 24.91
N MET A 21 15.61 -3.25 23.95
CA MET A 21 15.61 -2.52 22.69
C MET A 21 14.40 -2.87 21.81
N LYS A 22 14.04 -4.17 21.77
CA LYS A 22 12.87 -4.67 21.03
C LYS A 22 11.55 -4.16 21.62
N TYR A 23 11.46 -4.05 22.94
CA TYR A 23 10.26 -3.56 23.65
C TYR A 23 10.23 -2.04 23.82
N SER A 24 11.35 -1.32 23.74
CA SER A 24 11.35 0.16 23.75
C SER A 24 10.87 0.77 22.43
N ALA A 25 10.88 0.00 21.35
CA ALA A 25 10.30 0.39 20.06
C ALA A 25 8.76 0.34 20.03
N ALA A 26 8.12 -0.14 21.12
CA ALA A 26 6.72 -0.58 21.20
C ALA A 26 5.61 0.47 20.94
N THR A 27 5.95 1.71 20.61
CA THR A 27 5.01 2.83 20.46
C THR A 27 5.22 3.58 19.15
N THR A 28 5.29 2.85 18.03
CA THR A 28 5.18 3.51 16.73
C THR A 28 3.72 3.93 16.52
N LYS A 29 3.45 5.24 16.48
CA LYS A 29 2.12 5.78 16.23
C LYS A 29 1.67 5.38 14.83
N GLU A 30 0.50 4.75 14.72
CA GLU A 30 -0.11 4.45 13.42
C GLU A 30 -0.47 5.75 12.69
N LYS A 31 -0.04 5.88 11.43
CA LYS A 31 -0.39 7.02 10.57
C LYS A 31 -1.76 6.87 9.91
N PHE A 32 -2.08 5.65 9.51
CA PHE A 32 -3.34 5.31 8.85
C PHE A 32 -4.24 4.46 9.74
N LYS A 33 -5.54 4.45 9.43
CA LYS A 33 -6.60 3.75 10.15
C LYS A 33 -7.35 2.78 9.24
N VAL A 34 -8.05 1.83 9.85
CA VAL A 34 -8.98 0.95 9.12
C VAL A 34 -10.04 1.80 8.44
N GLY A 35 -10.30 1.52 7.16
CA GLY A 35 -11.21 2.26 6.30
C GLY A 35 -10.55 3.33 5.42
N ASP A 36 -9.31 3.73 5.71
CA ASP A 36 -8.62 4.72 4.87
C ASP A 36 -8.40 4.19 3.45
N LYS A 37 -8.58 5.07 2.47
CA LYS A 37 -8.34 4.80 1.05
C LYS A 37 -6.91 5.18 0.70
N VAL A 38 -6.13 4.21 0.21
CA VAL A 38 -4.70 4.35 -0.02
C VAL A 38 -4.28 3.82 -1.40
N ARG A 39 -3.10 4.24 -1.85
CA ARG A 39 -2.39 3.70 -3.01
C ARG A 39 -1.06 3.10 -2.56
N ILE A 40 -0.59 2.09 -3.28
CA ILE A 40 0.65 1.37 -2.97
C ILE A 40 1.79 1.95 -3.81
N SER A 41 3.00 2.01 -3.28
CA SER A 41 4.19 2.45 -4.02
C SER A 41 4.51 1.47 -5.14
N LYS A 42 4.89 1.99 -6.31
CA LYS A 42 5.37 1.18 -7.43
C LYS A 42 6.82 0.78 -7.23
N ALA A 43 7.14 -0.45 -7.63
CA ALA A 43 8.53 -0.86 -7.83
C ALA A 43 9.11 -0.06 -9.00
N LYS A 44 10.13 0.74 -8.72
CA LYS A 44 10.79 1.58 -9.73
C LYS A 44 11.92 0.87 -10.43
N HIS A 45 12.08 1.12 -11.73
CA HIS A 45 13.29 0.70 -12.45
C HIS A 45 14.40 1.76 -12.28
N VAL A 46 15.66 1.34 -12.39
CA VAL A 46 16.85 2.20 -12.20
C VAL A 46 16.85 3.46 -13.10
N PHE A 47 16.22 3.38 -14.27
CA PHE A 47 16.17 4.43 -15.27
C PHE A 47 14.78 5.04 -15.46
N GLU A 48 13.92 4.92 -14.45
CA GLU A 48 12.58 5.50 -14.52
C GLU A 48 12.65 7.03 -14.45
N LYS A 49 11.86 7.68 -15.30
CA LYS A 49 11.90 9.14 -15.43
C LYS A 49 11.21 9.78 -14.24
N GLY A 50 11.74 10.88 -13.71
CA GLY A 50 11.21 11.52 -12.51
C GLY A 50 9.75 12.01 -12.61
N TYR A 51 9.20 12.14 -13.83
CA TYR A 51 7.80 12.51 -14.04
C TYR A 51 6.83 11.32 -13.99
N THR A 52 7.30 10.07 -13.87
CA THR A 52 6.40 8.93 -13.74
C THR A 52 5.81 8.86 -12.32
N PRO A 53 4.54 8.45 -12.16
CA PRO A 53 3.93 8.36 -10.84
C PRO A 53 4.60 7.30 -9.96
N ASN A 54 4.86 7.63 -8.70
CA ASN A 54 5.49 6.73 -7.71
C ASN A 54 4.54 5.70 -7.11
N TYR A 55 3.23 5.85 -7.31
CA TYR A 55 2.18 5.02 -6.71
C TYR A 55 1.31 4.37 -7.79
N THR A 56 0.67 3.25 -7.44
CA THR A 56 -0.30 2.51 -8.27
C THR A 56 -1.49 3.37 -8.64
N THR A 57 -2.19 3.00 -9.72
CA THR A 57 -3.44 3.64 -10.12
C THR A 57 -4.62 3.11 -9.32
N GLU A 58 -4.57 1.83 -8.94
CA GLU A 58 -5.56 1.17 -8.10
C GLU A 58 -5.59 1.75 -6.69
N ILE A 59 -6.81 1.82 -6.13
CA ILE A 59 -7.12 2.35 -4.81
C ILE A 59 -7.52 1.17 -3.92
N PHE A 60 -6.87 1.08 -2.77
CA PHE A 60 -7.08 0.03 -1.80
C PHE A 60 -7.69 0.61 -0.53
N THR A 61 -8.32 -0.27 0.26
CA THR A 61 -8.88 0.10 1.56
C THR A 61 -8.12 -0.61 2.66
N ILE A 62 -7.72 0.10 3.71
CA ILE A 62 -7.09 -0.55 4.87
C ILE A 62 -8.15 -1.39 5.60
N ASN A 63 -7.94 -2.70 5.63
CA ASN A 63 -8.80 -3.65 6.33
C ASN A 63 -8.33 -3.84 7.78
N LYS A 64 -7.02 -3.94 7.98
CA LYS A 64 -6.44 -4.25 9.30
C LYS A 64 -5.13 -3.50 9.52
N VAL A 65 -4.98 -2.96 10.72
CA VAL A 65 -3.72 -2.39 11.22
C VAL A 65 -3.14 -3.36 12.25
N VAL A 66 -1.91 -3.80 12.04
CA VAL A 66 -1.17 -4.68 12.96
C VAL A 66 -0.05 -3.89 13.60
N LYS A 67 -0.02 -3.86 14.94
CA LYS A 67 0.98 -3.14 15.74
C LYS A 67 2.29 -3.94 15.85
N THR A 68 2.85 -4.28 14.69
CA THR A 68 4.23 -4.76 14.52
C THR A 68 5.22 -3.60 14.59
N HIS A 69 6.52 -3.91 14.60
CA HIS A 69 7.59 -2.91 14.58
C HIS A 69 8.45 -3.11 13.33
N PRO A 70 8.25 -2.31 12.27
CA PRO A 70 7.28 -1.20 12.13
C PRO A 70 5.83 -1.66 11.90
N VAL A 71 4.86 -0.74 12.06
CA VAL A 71 3.41 -1.01 11.89
C VAL A 71 3.14 -1.53 10.49
N THR A 72 2.35 -2.59 10.39
CA THR A 72 2.01 -3.25 9.13
C THR A 72 0.52 -3.15 8.85
N TYR A 73 0.17 -2.85 7.60
CA TYR A 73 -1.18 -2.64 7.10
C TYR A 73 -1.58 -3.77 6.15
N HIS A 74 -2.78 -4.32 6.33
CA HIS A 74 -3.40 -5.21 5.35
C HIS A 74 -4.49 -4.47 4.60
N LEU A 75 -4.52 -4.70 3.29
CA LEU A 75 -5.33 -3.94 2.36
C LEU A 75 -6.34 -4.86 1.67
N ASN A 76 -7.49 -4.30 1.33
CA ASN A 76 -8.44 -4.90 0.39
C ASN A 76 -8.44 -4.10 -0.92
N ASP A 77 -8.69 -4.79 -2.01
CA ASP A 77 -8.96 -4.19 -3.32
C ASP A 77 -10.33 -3.50 -3.37
N TYR A 78 -10.69 -3.02 -4.56
CA TYR A 78 -11.97 -2.34 -4.78
C TYR A 78 -13.19 -3.27 -4.68
N GLN A 79 -13.00 -4.59 -4.79
CA GLN A 79 -14.04 -5.62 -4.61
C GLN A 79 -14.15 -6.11 -3.16
N ASN A 80 -13.43 -5.48 -2.23
CA ASN A 80 -13.30 -5.90 -0.83
C ASN A 80 -12.59 -7.24 -0.63
N GLN A 81 -11.79 -7.69 -1.59
CA GLN A 81 -10.95 -8.87 -1.47
C GLN A 81 -9.60 -8.49 -0.86
N SER A 82 -9.16 -9.23 0.16
CA SER A 82 -7.86 -8.98 0.79
C SER A 82 -6.74 -9.31 -0.18
N ILE A 83 -5.83 -8.36 -0.42
CA ILE A 83 -4.63 -8.61 -1.20
C ILE A 83 -3.57 -9.30 -0.34
N SER A 84 -2.68 -10.05 -0.99
CA SER A 84 -1.60 -10.75 -0.31
C SER A 84 -0.52 -9.78 0.19
N GLY A 85 0.03 -10.07 1.37
CA GLY A 85 1.11 -9.30 1.98
C GLY A 85 0.65 -8.33 3.06
N GLY A 86 1.64 -7.69 3.68
CA GLY A 86 1.46 -6.60 4.63
C GLY A 86 2.37 -5.44 4.22
N PHE A 87 1.83 -4.24 4.26
CA PHE A 87 2.49 -3.04 3.75
C PHE A 87 2.95 -2.16 4.91
N TYR A 88 4.11 -1.55 4.77
CA TYR A 88 4.60 -0.56 5.71
C TYR A 88 4.09 0.84 5.37
N GLU A 89 4.19 1.75 6.34
CA GLU A 89 3.72 3.13 6.20
C GLU A 89 4.29 3.87 4.96
N HIS A 90 5.57 3.64 4.64
CA HIS A 90 6.23 4.32 3.52
C HIS A 90 5.86 3.74 2.15
N GLU A 91 5.28 2.54 2.12
CA GLU A 91 4.84 1.86 0.90
C GLU A 91 3.41 2.25 0.52
N ILE A 92 2.70 3.02 1.36
CA ILE A 92 1.33 3.45 1.12
C ILE A 92 1.17 4.97 1.25
N SER A 93 0.23 5.53 0.49
CA SER A 93 -0.13 6.95 0.55
C SER A 93 -1.64 7.11 0.49
N HIS A 94 -2.18 8.14 1.14
CA HIS A 94 -3.60 8.48 1.02
C HIS A 94 -3.97 8.72 -0.45
N ALA A 95 -5.15 8.23 -0.84
CA ALA A 95 -5.74 8.52 -2.13
C ALA A 95 -6.53 9.84 -2.05
N ASN A 96 -6.04 10.89 -2.71
CA ASN A 96 -6.71 12.19 -2.72
C ASN A 96 -8.09 12.16 -3.40
N TYR A 97 -8.26 11.24 -4.36
CA TYR A 97 -9.50 11.04 -5.12
C TYR A 97 -9.92 9.57 -5.02
N PRO A 98 -10.58 9.17 -3.92
CA PRO A 98 -10.89 7.77 -3.64
C PRO A 98 -11.93 7.17 -4.60
N ASP A 99 -12.74 8.01 -5.24
CA ASP A 99 -13.84 7.60 -6.11
C ASP A 99 -13.53 7.78 -7.61
N VAL A 100 -12.29 8.15 -7.95
CA VAL A 100 -11.88 8.43 -9.33
C VAL A 100 -10.95 7.33 -9.86
N TYR A 101 -11.39 6.69 -10.94
CA TYR A 101 -10.62 5.67 -11.66
C TYR A 101 -10.27 6.16 -13.06
N LEU A 102 -9.02 5.92 -13.45
CA LEU A 102 -8.51 6.36 -14.75
C LEU A 102 -8.92 5.36 -15.84
N ILE A 103 -9.31 5.88 -17.00
CA ILE A 103 -9.62 5.06 -18.18
C ILE A 103 -8.36 4.91 -19.03
N GLU A 104 -8.02 3.69 -19.38
CA GLU A 104 -6.96 3.41 -20.37
C GLU A 104 -7.45 3.69 -21.78
N LYS A 105 -8.62 3.13 -22.14
CA LYS A 105 -9.23 3.32 -23.45
C LYS A 105 -10.73 3.13 -23.43
N VAL A 106 -11.42 3.86 -24.30
CA VAL A 106 -12.83 3.58 -24.63
C VAL A 106 -12.86 2.51 -25.73
N VAL A 107 -13.44 1.35 -25.43
CA VAL A 107 -13.45 0.19 -26.33
C VAL A 107 -14.67 0.22 -27.25
N LYS A 108 -15.85 0.58 -26.72
CA LYS A 108 -17.10 0.70 -27.50
C LYS A 108 -17.92 1.90 -27.03
N LYS A 109 -18.76 2.42 -27.92
CA LYS A 109 -19.72 3.48 -27.63
C LYS A 109 -21.11 3.02 -28.05
N LYS A 110 -22.12 3.20 -27.19
CA LYS A 110 -23.52 2.88 -27.50
C LYS A 110 -24.43 3.87 -26.78
N ASN A 111 -25.20 4.64 -27.55
CA ASN A 111 -26.07 5.70 -27.03
C ASN A 111 -25.30 6.63 -26.07
N ASN A 112 -25.81 6.84 -24.85
CA ASN A 112 -25.16 7.64 -23.81
C ASN A 112 -24.22 6.83 -22.88
N LYS A 113 -23.75 5.66 -23.32
CA LYS A 113 -22.86 4.78 -22.53
C LYS A 113 -21.55 4.49 -23.26
N LEU A 114 -20.49 4.35 -22.48
CA LEU A 114 -19.14 4.04 -22.93
C LEU A 114 -18.69 2.71 -22.30
N TYR A 115 -18.23 1.76 -23.11
CA TYR A 115 -17.59 0.55 -22.60
C TYR A 115 -16.09 0.82 -22.50
N VAL A 116 -15.56 0.84 -21.28
CA VAL A 116 -14.21 1.31 -21.00
C VAL A 116 -13.31 0.20 -20.49
N LYS A 117 -12.03 0.30 -20.84
CA LYS A 117 -10.96 -0.42 -20.17
C LYS A 117 -10.32 0.51 -19.15
N TRP A 118 -10.27 0.06 -17.90
CA TRP A 118 -9.72 0.81 -16.78
C TRP A 118 -8.20 0.68 -16.73
N LEU A 119 -7.52 1.77 -16.41
CA LEU A 119 -6.07 1.82 -16.36
C LEU A 119 -5.54 1.08 -15.13
N GLY A 120 -4.74 0.04 -15.37
CA GLY A 120 -4.17 -0.81 -14.32
C GLY A 120 -5.02 -2.03 -13.97
N PHE A 121 -6.14 -2.26 -14.67
CA PHE A 121 -6.96 -3.45 -14.51
C PHE A 121 -6.92 -4.31 -15.78
N ASP A 122 -7.16 -5.61 -15.63
CA ASP A 122 -7.34 -6.50 -16.76
C ASP A 122 -8.72 -6.33 -17.43
N GLU A 123 -8.93 -7.03 -18.55
CA GLU A 123 -10.14 -6.89 -19.34
C GLU A 123 -11.41 -7.43 -18.67
N SER A 124 -11.29 -8.24 -17.61
CA SER A 124 -12.44 -8.76 -16.86
C SER A 124 -13.16 -7.65 -16.10
N HIS A 125 -12.46 -6.56 -15.79
CA HIS A 125 -13.00 -5.40 -15.09
C HIS A 125 -13.64 -4.37 -16.04
N ASN A 126 -13.59 -4.59 -17.35
CA ASN A 126 -14.17 -3.66 -18.33
C ASN A 126 -15.68 -3.53 -18.11
N SER A 127 -16.16 -2.29 -18.05
CA SER A 127 -17.56 -2.02 -17.71
C SER A 127 -18.15 -0.90 -18.55
N TRP A 128 -19.48 -0.81 -18.55
CA TRP A 128 -20.21 0.29 -19.15
C TRP A 128 -20.39 1.41 -18.12
N ILE A 129 -19.99 2.63 -18.49
CA ILE A 129 -20.23 3.86 -17.72
C ILE A 129 -21.13 4.81 -18.50
N ASN A 130 -21.76 5.77 -17.82
CA ASN A 130 -22.46 6.84 -18.51
C ASN A 130 -21.47 7.85 -19.08
N LYS A 131 -21.82 8.47 -20.20
CA LYS A 131 -20.99 9.49 -20.83
C LYS A 131 -20.80 10.72 -19.93
N ASP A 132 -21.75 11.00 -19.05
CA ASP A 132 -21.71 12.14 -18.13
C ASP A 132 -20.73 11.93 -16.96
N ASP A 133 -20.38 10.67 -16.66
CA ASP A 133 -19.37 10.31 -15.65
C ASP A 133 -17.93 10.40 -16.23
N TYR A 134 -17.81 10.60 -17.54
CA TYR A 134 -16.54 10.75 -18.24
C TYR A 134 -16.16 12.23 -18.30
N VAL A 135 -15.15 12.62 -17.53
CA VAL A 135 -14.58 13.98 -17.46
C VAL A 135 -13.32 14.09 -18.29
#